data_AF-A0A8X6GQ12-F1
#
_entry.id   AF-A0A8X6GQ12-F1
#
_cell.length_a   1.000
_cell.length_b   1.000
_cell.length_c   1.000
_cell.angle_alpha   90.00
_cell.angle_beta   90.00
_cell.angle_gamma   90.00
#
_symmetry.space_group_name_H-M   'P 1'
#
loop_
_entity.id
_entity.type
_entity.pdbx_description
1 polymer ?
#
loop_
_entity_poly.entity_id
_entity_poly.type
_entity_poly.pdbx_seq_one_letter_code
_entity_poly.pdbx_strand_id
1 'polypeptide(L)'
;MGPPKRPVSRELPSRDPFLIDVPADGSCLFWSTALAYLIPVKDDEDGFKQRYTALFGDREIRHISHVRELIQNYNPLLNEVPSDDILKDLVSNTFRNRVVDHIQSHEDEFRGYISGEFFQYLNGMRKPDTWGGQPEIMAMSKMLGAKVTVSEVIQSEYRPAANQAIKKREGG
;
A
#
# COMPACT_ATOMS: atom_id res chain seq x y z
N MET A 1 51.50 -14.39 12.07
CA MET A 1 50.11 -14.55 11.60
C MET A 1 49.19 -14.12 12.74
N GLY A 2 48.64 -12.91 12.69
CA GLY A 2 47.75 -12.40 13.75
C GLY A 2 46.34 -12.98 13.63
N PRO A 3 45.54 -13.01 14.70
CA PRO A 3 44.16 -13.49 14.64
C PRO A 3 43.33 -12.62 13.69
N PRO A 4 42.33 -13.20 12.99
CA PRO A 4 41.46 -12.44 12.09
C PRO A 4 40.72 -11.35 12.89
N LYS A 5 40.75 -10.12 12.38
CA LYS A 5 39.98 -9.00 12.93
C LYS A 5 38.50 -9.38 12.93
N ARG A 6 37.84 -9.25 14.09
CA ARG A 6 36.38 -9.38 14.20
C ARG A 6 35.72 -8.46 13.17
N PRO A 7 34.68 -8.92 12.45
CA PRO A 7 33.94 -8.02 11.57
C PRO A 7 33.36 -6.90 12.42
N VAL A 8 33.62 -5.66 11.98
CA VAL A 8 33.03 -4.46 12.57
C VAL A 8 31.51 -4.64 12.52
N SER A 9 30.86 -4.63 13.68
CA SER A 9 29.40 -4.57 13.77
C SER A 9 28.94 -3.33 13.01
N ARG A 10 28.46 -3.52 11.78
CA ARG A 10 27.78 -2.47 11.02
C ARG A 10 26.54 -2.12 11.82
N GLU A 11 26.52 -0.94 12.44
CA GLU A 11 25.29 -0.38 12.97
C GLU A 11 24.27 -0.39 11.83
N LEU A 12 23.19 -1.16 12.02
CA LEU A 12 22.12 -1.24 11.05
C LEU A 12 21.47 0.14 10.96
N PRO A 13 21.16 0.64 9.76
CA PRO A 13 20.46 1.91 9.64
C PRO A 13 19.17 1.83 10.46
N SER A 14 18.95 2.88 11.26
CA SER A 14 17.70 3.13 11.95
C SER A 14 16.54 2.91 10.97
N ARG A 15 15.50 2.20 11.42
CA ARG A 15 14.30 1.90 10.64
C ARG A 15 13.86 3.13 9.85
N ASP A 16 13.70 2.98 8.54
CA ASP A 16 13.15 4.05 7.70
C ASP A 16 11.74 4.38 8.23
N PRO A 17 11.51 5.59 8.76
CA PRO A 17 10.22 5.97 9.35
C PRO A 17 9.08 6.01 8.32
N PHE A 18 9.40 5.87 7.03
CA PHE A 18 8.43 5.86 5.94
C PHE A 18 8.00 4.45 5.51
N LEU A 19 8.52 3.38 6.13
CA LEU A 19 8.07 2.01 5.85
C LEU A 19 6.79 1.68 6.62
N ILE A 20 5.73 1.38 5.88
CA ILE A 20 4.42 0.99 6.40
C ILE A 20 4.16 -0.48 6.06
N ASP A 21 3.90 -1.29 7.08
CA ASP A 21 3.45 -2.68 6.91
C ASP A 21 1.94 -2.69 6.59
N VAL A 22 1.55 -3.47 5.59
CA VAL A 22 0.14 -3.62 5.15
C VAL A 22 -0.34 -5.08 5.23
N PRO A 23 -1.65 -5.35 5.36
CA PRO A 23 -2.18 -6.70 5.46
C PRO A 23 -1.84 -7.57 4.24
N ALA A 24 -1.43 -8.81 4.49
CA ALA A 24 -1.14 -9.81 3.46
C ALA A 24 -2.39 -10.63 3.05
N ASP A 25 -3.51 -9.95 2.77
CA ASP A 25 -4.83 -10.56 2.53
C ASP A 25 -5.37 -10.33 1.11
N GLY A 26 -4.48 -10.03 0.15
CA GLY A 26 -4.85 -9.68 -1.23
C GLY A 26 -5.17 -8.20 -1.43
N SER A 27 -5.38 -7.42 -0.37
CA SER A 27 -5.60 -5.97 -0.43
C SER A 27 -4.31 -5.12 -0.28
N CYS A 28 -3.16 -5.77 -0.04
CA CYS A 28 -1.86 -5.11 0.21
C CYS A 28 -1.51 -4.02 -0.80
N LEU A 29 -1.66 -4.30 -2.10
CA LEU A 29 -1.33 -3.34 -3.16
C LEU A 29 -2.17 -2.05 -3.04
N PHE A 30 -3.45 -2.19 -2.72
CA PHE A 30 -4.40 -1.09 -2.60
C PHE A 30 -4.11 -0.26 -1.35
N TRP A 31 -3.80 -0.92 -0.22
CA TRP A 31 -3.38 -0.25 1.02
C TRP A 31 -2.06 0.51 0.86
N SER A 32 -1.05 -0.14 0.29
CA SER A 32 0.25 0.49 0.05
C SER A 32 0.10 1.75 -0.79
N THR A 33 -0.71 1.67 -1.86
CA THR A 33 -0.95 2.81 -2.75
C THR A 33 -1.75 3.90 -2.04
N ALA A 34 -2.85 3.56 -1.37
CA ALA A 34 -3.71 4.54 -0.70
C ALA A 34 -2.96 5.31 0.40
N LEU A 35 -2.22 4.61 1.27
CA LEU A 35 -1.47 5.24 2.35
C LEU A 35 -0.31 6.09 1.82
N ALA A 36 0.48 5.57 0.89
CA ALA A 36 1.56 6.33 0.26
C ALA A 36 1.05 7.58 -0.48
N TYR A 37 -0.18 7.53 -1.00
CA TYR A 37 -0.80 8.65 -1.68
C TYR A 37 -1.43 9.66 -0.73
N LEU A 38 -2.05 9.25 0.38
CA LEU A 38 -2.73 10.16 1.31
C LEU A 38 -1.83 10.76 2.39
N ILE A 39 -0.89 10.00 2.94
CA ILE A 39 -0.04 10.44 4.07
C ILE A 39 0.73 11.73 3.78
N PRO A 40 1.34 11.93 2.59
CA PRO A 40 2.11 13.14 2.30
C PRO A 40 1.29 14.44 2.34
N VAL A 41 -0.04 14.35 2.23
CA VAL A 41 -0.96 15.49 2.24
C VAL A 41 -1.90 15.47 3.46
N LYS A 42 -1.65 14.64 4.48
CA LYS A 42 -2.56 14.48 5.63
C LYS A 42 -2.87 15.80 6.36
N ASP A 43 -1.93 16.73 6.35
CA ASP A 43 -2.04 18.04 7.01
C ASP A 43 -2.49 19.16 6.04
N ASP A 44 -2.53 18.90 4.73
CA ASP A 44 -3.02 19.81 3.68
C ASP A 44 -4.47 19.44 3.31
N GLU A 45 -5.45 20.27 3.69
CA GLU A 45 -6.86 19.95 3.51
C GLU A 45 -7.27 19.83 2.04
N ASP A 46 -6.86 20.79 1.21
CA ASP A 46 -7.21 20.82 -0.21
C ASP A 46 -6.49 19.69 -0.95
N GLY A 47 -5.20 19.48 -0.65
CA GLY A 47 -4.42 18.38 -1.18
C GLY A 47 -5.00 17.02 -0.78
N PHE A 48 -5.41 16.85 0.48
CA PHE A 48 -6.04 15.63 0.96
C PHE A 48 -7.35 15.37 0.23
N LYS A 49 -8.20 16.39 0.10
CA LYS A 49 -9.47 16.27 -0.62
C LYS A 49 -9.28 15.89 -2.08
N GLN A 50 -8.33 16.51 -2.76
CA GLN A 50 -7.99 16.15 -4.13
C GLN A 50 -7.56 14.68 -4.24
N ARG A 51 -6.65 14.23 -3.38
CA ARG A 51 -6.13 12.85 -3.43
C ARG A 51 -7.16 11.81 -3.00
N TYR A 52 -7.98 12.14 -2.01
CA TYR A 52 -9.12 11.32 -1.56
C TYR A 52 -10.11 11.09 -2.71
N THR A 53 -10.54 12.15 -3.39
CA THR A 53 -11.46 12.06 -4.53
C THR A 53 -10.84 11.26 -5.68
N ALA A 54 -9.54 11.40 -5.95
CA ALA A 54 -8.87 10.60 -6.97
C ALA A 54 -8.95 9.09 -6.65
N LEU A 55 -8.69 8.70 -5.40
CA LEU A 55 -8.77 7.31 -4.94
C LEU A 55 -10.19 6.76 -4.94
N PHE A 56 -11.13 7.44 -4.29
CA PHE A 56 -12.45 6.87 -3.94
C PHE A 56 -13.61 7.44 -4.74
N GLY A 57 -13.42 8.57 -5.40
CA GLY A 57 -14.45 9.26 -6.18
C GLY A 57 -15.37 10.15 -5.36
N ASP A 58 -16.14 10.98 -6.07
CA ASP A 58 -17.00 12.00 -5.46
C ASP A 58 -18.14 11.43 -4.60
N ARG A 59 -18.57 10.20 -4.88
CA ARG A 59 -19.67 9.54 -4.13
C ARG A 59 -19.31 9.26 -2.69
N GLU A 60 -18.01 9.12 -2.39
CA GLU A 60 -17.51 8.78 -1.06
C GLU A 60 -17.02 9.99 -0.26
N ILE A 61 -17.26 11.22 -0.76
CA ILE A 61 -16.82 12.46 -0.10
C ILE A 61 -17.40 12.65 1.30
N ARG A 62 -18.53 12.00 1.61
CA ARG A 62 -19.16 12.02 2.95
C ARG A 62 -18.25 11.52 4.07
N HIS A 63 -17.28 10.67 3.73
CA HIS A 63 -16.37 10.05 4.71
C HIS A 63 -15.02 10.78 4.81
N ILE A 64 -14.81 11.85 4.04
CA ILE A 64 -13.50 12.50 3.92
C ILE A 64 -12.96 13.02 5.26
N SER A 65 -13.80 13.65 6.07
CA SER A 65 -13.37 14.24 7.35
C SER A 65 -12.91 13.15 8.31
N HIS A 66 -13.67 12.06 8.39
CA HIS A 66 -13.35 10.87 9.21
C HIS A 66 -12.03 10.24 8.77
N VAL A 67 -11.89 9.97 7.47
CA VAL A 67 -10.68 9.37 6.93
C VAL A 67 -9.46 10.28 7.11
N ARG A 68 -9.61 11.61 6.95
CA ARG A 68 -8.52 12.56 7.20
C ARG A 68 -8.06 12.51 8.65
N GLU A 69 -8.99 12.56 9.60
CA GLU A 69 -8.67 12.47 11.03
C GLU A 69 -7.94 11.17 11.37
N LEU A 70 -8.38 10.04 10.80
CA LEU A 70 -7.70 8.75 10.96
C LEU A 70 -6.26 8.79 10.42
N ILE A 71 -6.04 9.31 9.21
CA ILE A 71 -4.71 9.37 8.60
C ILE A 71 -3.80 10.39 9.32
N GLN A 72 -4.35 11.49 9.84
CA GLN A 72 -3.60 12.48 10.62
C GLN A 72 -3.05 11.92 11.93
N ASN A 73 -3.84 11.08 12.59
CA ASN A 73 -3.51 10.44 13.86
C ASN A 73 -2.81 9.08 13.69
N TYR A 74 -2.71 8.59 12.46
CA TYR A 74 -2.07 7.32 12.16
C TYR A 74 -0.58 7.36 12.48
N ASN A 75 -0.09 6.35 13.18
CA ASN A 75 1.33 6.15 13.46
C ASN A 75 1.88 4.98 12.62
N PRO A 76 2.65 5.27 11.55
CA PRO A 76 3.29 4.26 10.69
C PRO A 76 4.14 3.23 11.43
N LEU A 77 4.62 3.56 12.64
CA LEU A 77 5.48 2.68 13.43
C LEU A 77 4.74 1.52 14.10
N LEU A 78 3.40 1.54 14.11
CA LEU A 78 2.56 0.51 14.73
C LEU A 78 2.47 -0.79 13.90
N ASN A 79 2.97 -0.80 12.65
CA ASN A 79 3.02 -1.97 11.75
C ASN A 79 1.65 -2.56 11.39
N GLU A 80 0.63 -1.72 11.43
CA GLU A 80 -0.73 -2.07 11.05
C GLU A 80 -1.31 -0.90 10.28
N VAL A 81 -2.27 -1.17 9.40
CA VAL A 81 -3.06 -0.11 8.76
C VAL A 81 -4.07 0.44 9.77
N PRO A 82 -4.60 1.67 9.59
CA PRO A 82 -5.63 2.19 10.48
C PRO A 82 -6.81 1.21 10.56
N SER A 83 -7.13 0.78 11.78
CA SER A 83 -8.23 -0.16 12.04
C SER A 83 -9.56 0.60 12.00
N ASP A 84 -10.15 0.68 10.81
CA ASP A 84 -11.43 1.33 10.57
C ASP A 84 -12.18 0.66 9.41
N ASP A 85 -13.45 0.29 9.64
CA ASP A 85 -14.25 -0.46 8.68
C ASP A 85 -14.60 0.37 7.43
N ILE A 86 -14.76 1.70 7.59
CA ILE A 86 -15.05 2.60 6.46
C ILE A 86 -13.82 2.68 5.55
N LEU A 87 -12.65 2.96 6.11
CA LEU A 87 -11.41 3.04 5.35
C LEU A 87 -11.07 1.69 4.70
N LYS A 88 -11.29 0.59 5.42
CA LYS A 88 -11.10 -0.76 4.88
C LYS A 88 -12.00 -1.03 3.67
N ASP A 89 -13.28 -0.68 3.74
CA ASP A 89 -14.20 -0.81 2.61
C ASP A 89 -13.80 0.10 1.44
N LEU A 90 -13.43 1.35 1.73
CA LEU A 90 -12.96 2.30 0.72
C LEU A 90 -11.73 1.79 -0.03
N VAL A 91 -10.74 1.24 0.68
CA VAL A 91 -9.50 0.73 0.07
C VAL A 91 -9.74 -0.61 -0.63
N SER A 92 -10.29 -1.59 0.08
CA SER A 92 -10.36 -2.97 -0.40
C SER A 92 -11.47 -3.20 -1.42
N ASN A 93 -12.53 -2.38 -1.41
CA ASN A 93 -13.66 -2.50 -2.34
C ASN A 93 -13.74 -1.31 -3.29
N THR A 94 -13.87 -0.08 -2.77
CA THR A 94 -14.15 1.08 -3.63
C THR A 94 -12.98 1.40 -4.56
N PHE A 95 -11.78 1.56 -4.02
CA PHE A 95 -10.59 1.86 -4.81
C PHE A 95 -10.24 0.69 -5.74
N ARG A 96 -10.33 -0.56 -5.24
CA ARG A 96 -10.18 -1.76 -6.06
C ARG A 96 -11.09 -1.76 -7.28
N ASN A 97 -12.39 -1.57 -7.08
CA ASN A 97 -13.35 -1.57 -8.18
C ASN A 97 -13.09 -0.45 -9.18
N ARG A 98 -12.70 0.74 -8.71
CA ARG A 98 -12.33 1.85 -9.60
C ARG A 98 -11.11 1.53 -10.47
N VAL A 99 -10.11 0.85 -9.90
CA VAL A 99 -8.95 0.36 -10.67
C VAL A 99 -9.39 -0.63 -11.75
N VAL A 100 -10.24 -1.60 -11.40
CA VAL A 100 -10.78 -2.56 -12.37
C VAL A 100 -11.63 -1.88 -13.44
N ASP A 101 -12.45 -0.89 -13.08
CA ASP A 101 -13.25 -0.10 -14.02
C ASP A 101 -12.37 0.69 -15.00
N HIS A 102 -11.23 1.21 -14.52
CA HIS A 102 -10.26 1.89 -15.37
C HIS A 102 -9.61 0.92 -16.36
N ILE A 103 -9.19 -0.27 -15.91
CA ILE A 103 -8.67 -1.32 -16.79
C ILE A 103 -9.71 -1.71 -17.84
N GLN A 104 -10.97 -1.92 -17.42
CA GLN A 104 -12.05 -2.31 -18.30
C GLN A 104 -12.34 -1.26 -19.38
N SER A 105 -12.33 0.03 -19.02
CA SER A 105 -12.58 1.14 -19.95
C SER A 105 -11.42 1.44 -20.91
N HIS A 106 -10.26 0.81 -20.69
CA HIS A 106 -9.05 0.99 -21.49
C HIS A 106 -8.49 -0.37 -21.94
N GLU A 107 -9.37 -1.31 -22.31
CA GLU A 107 -8.98 -2.69 -22.64
C GLU A 107 -7.79 -2.78 -23.60
N ASP A 108 -7.80 -2.00 -24.69
CA ASP A 108 -6.72 -1.98 -25.69
C ASP A 108 -5.33 -1.73 -25.09
N GLU A 109 -5.25 -0.99 -23.98
CA GLU A 109 -4.01 -0.72 -23.26
C GLU A 109 -3.61 -1.86 -22.32
N PHE A 110 -4.58 -2.53 -21.69
CA PHE A 110 -4.30 -3.51 -20.63
C PHE A 110 -4.32 -4.97 -21.10
N ARG A 111 -4.95 -5.27 -22.24
CA ARG A 111 -5.17 -6.62 -22.77
C ARG A 111 -3.86 -7.41 -22.91
N GLY A 112 -2.77 -6.75 -23.30
CA GLY A 112 -1.45 -7.37 -23.45
C GLY A 112 -0.80 -7.84 -22.14
N TYR A 113 -1.22 -7.30 -21.00
CA TYR A 113 -0.70 -7.67 -19.67
C TYR A 113 -1.53 -8.74 -18.97
N ILE A 114 -2.73 -9.04 -19.49
CA ILE A 114 -3.67 -9.97 -18.88
C ILE A 114 -3.60 -11.31 -19.59
N SER A 115 -3.41 -12.37 -18.82
CA SER A 115 -3.48 -13.76 -19.30
C SER A 115 -4.91 -14.29 -19.20
N GLY A 116 -5.35 -15.06 -20.20
CA GLY A 116 -6.69 -15.69 -20.20
C GLY A 116 -7.81 -14.76 -20.69
N GLU A 117 -9.06 -15.08 -20.34
CA GLU A 117 -10.23 -14.30 -20.76
C GLU A 117 -10.30 -12.97 -19.97
N PHE A 118 -10.54 -11.85 -20.66
CA PHE A 118 -10.44 -10.50 -20.08
C PHE A 118 -11.48 -10.28 -18.98
N PHE A 119 -12.75 -10.58 -19.27
CA PHE A 119 -13.84 -10.34 -18.33
C PHE A 119 -13.76 -11.26 -17.11
N GLN A 120 -13.29 -12.49 -17.27
CA GLN A 120 -13.01 -13.40 -16.16
C GLN A 120 -11.90 -12.86 -15.25
N TYR A 121 -10.83 -12.31 -15.83
CA TYR A 121 -9.79 -11.64 -15.07
C TYR A 121 -10.36 -10.49 -14.25
N LEU A 122 -11.12 -9.58 -14.89
CA LEU A 122 -11.72 -8.43 -14.21
C LEU A 122 -12.64 -8.86 -13.06
N ASN A 123 -13.52 -9.84 -13.30
CA ASN A 123 -14.42 -10.37 -12.27
C ASN A 123 -13.67 -11.02 -11.10
N GLY A 124 -12.52 -11.64 -11.36
CA GLY A 124 -11.61 -12.12 -10.33
C GLY A 124 -11.02 -10.96 -9.53
N MET A 125 -10.48 -9.95 -10.21
CA MET A 125 -9.78 -8.81 -9.61
C MET A 125 -10.67 -7.97 -8.67
N ARG A 126 -11.99 -7.95 -8.92
CA ARG A 126 -12.98 -7.31 -8.03
C ARG A 126 -13.14 -7.99 -6.67
N LYS A 127 -12.69 -9.24 -6.52
CA LYS A 127 -12.77 -9.94 -5.23
C LYS A 127 -11.70 -9.40 -4.27
N PRO A 128 -12.04 -9.08 -3.00
CA PRO A 128 -11.11 -8.42 -2.07
C PRO A 128 -9.83 -9.20 -1.75
N ASP A 129 -9.87 -10.52 -1.90
CA ASP A 129 -8.80 -11.47 -1.62
C ASP A 129 -7.87 -11.74 -2.82
N THR A 130 -8.20 -11.20 -3.99
CA THR A 130 -7.40 -11.40 -5.20
C THR A 130 -6.21 -10.45 -5.24
N TRP A 131 -5.03 -11.01 -5.48
CA TRP A 131 -3.77 -10.27 -5.52
C TRP A 131 -3.69 -9.42 -6.78
N GLY A 132 -3.35 -8.15 -6.61
CA GLY A 132 -3.07 -7.26 -7.75
C GLY A 132 -1.65 -7.43 -8.26
N GLY A 133 -1.43 -7.09 -9.52
CA GLY A 133 -0.13 -7.18 -10.17
C GLY A 133 0.16 -5.95 -11.03
N GLN A 134 0.93 -6.18 -12.11
CA GLN A 134 1.35 -5.14 -13.03
C GLN A 134 0.18 -4.35 -13.67
N PRO A 135 -0.93 -4.98 -14.14
CA PRO A 135 -2.05 -4.23 -14.71
C PRO A 135 -2.63 -3.22 -13.72
N GLU A 136 -2.80 -3.62 -12.47
CA GLU A 136 -3.35 -2.76 -11.41
C GLU A 136 -2.37 -1.63 -11.06
N ILE A 137 -1.08 -1.90 -10.94
CA ILE A 137 -0.05 -0.87 -10.68
C ILE A 137 -0.06 0.20 -11.78
N MET A 138 -0.12 -0.23 -13.05
CA MET A 138 -0.15 0.68 -14.20
C MET A 138 -1.42 1.52 -14.20
N ALA A 139 -2.57 0.89 -13.95
CA ALA A 139 -3.85 1.58 -13.85
C ALA A 139 -3.86 2.61 -12.72
N MET A 140 -3.38 2.24 -11.52
CA MET A 140 -3.27 3.16 -10.38
C MET A 140 -2.37 4.36 -10.71
N SER A 141 -1.19 4.11 -11.30
CA SER A 141 -0.26 5.17 -11.70
C SER A 141 -0.92 6.20 -12.63
N LYS A 142 -1.68 5.72 -13.62
CA LYS A 142 -2.41 6.54 -14.58
C LYS A 142 -3.59 7.27 -13.95
N MET A 143 -4.44 6.55 -13.22
CA MET A 143 -5.62 7.11 -12.57
C MET A 143 -5.27 8.22 -11.57
N LEU A 144 -4.18 8.04 -10.82
CA LEU A 144 -3.75 8.97 -9.79
C LEU A 144 -2.81 10.05 -10.31
N GLY A 145 -2.36 9.96 -11.58
CA GLY A 145 -1.37 10.87 -12.13
C GLY A 145 -0.05 10.86 -11.35
N ALA A 146 0.29 9.73 -10.71
CA ALA A 146 1.39 9.60 -9.77
C ALA A 146 2.27 8.40 -10.15
N LYS A 147 3.59 8.64 -10.26
CA LYS A 147 4.54 7.58 -10.59
C LYS A 147 4.65 6.57 -9.44
N VAL A 148 4.24 5.33 -9.68
CA VAL A 148 4.47 4.20 -8.77
C VAL A 148 5.82 3.56 -9.08
N THR A 149 6.64 3.32 -8.04
CA THR A 149 7.91 2.59 -8.16
C THR A 149 7.85 1.38 -7.23
N VAL A 150 8.18 0.20 -7.76
CA VAL A 150 8.25 -1.05 -7.00
C VAL A 150 9.71 -1.46 -6.89
N SER A 151 10.16 -1.77 -5.67
CA SER A 151 11.52 -2.18 -5.38
C SER A 151 11.50 -3.57 -4.76
N GLU A 152 12.22 -4.51 -5.36
CA GLU A 152 12.49 -5.80 -4.72
C GLU A 152 13.63 -5.63 -3.72
N VAL A 153 13.35 -5.95 -2.46
CA VAL A 153 14.37 -6.00 -1.40
C VAL A 153 14.65 -7.46 -1.09
N ILE A 154 15.92 -7.86 -1.15
CA ILE A 154 16.31 -9.23 -0.81
C ILE A 154 15.92 -9.48 0.65
N GLN A 155 15.21 -10.59 0.92
CA GLN A 155 14.62 -10.89 2.23
C GLN A 155 15.61 -10.82 3.42
N SER A 156 16.91 -11.03 3.17
CA SER A 156 17.98 -10.88 4.18
C SER A 156 18.18 -9.44 4.68
N GLU A 157 17.73 -8.45 3.90
CA GLU A 157 17.79 -7.03 4.20
C GLU A 157 16.47 -6.51 4.79
N TYR A 158 15.36 -7.23 4.58
CA TYR A 158 14.07 -6.92 5.17
C TYR A 158 14.02 -7.34 6.65
N ARG A 159 13.82 -6.37 7.55
CA ARG A 159 13.68 -6.61 8.99
C ARG A 159 12.29 -6.16 9.47
N PRO A 160 11.28 -7.06 9.51
CA PRO A 160 9.98 -6.73 10.06
C PRO A 160 10.09 -6.47 11.56
N ALA A 161 9.28 -5.54 12.07
CA ALA A 161 9.35 -5.05 13.45
C ALA A 161 9.21 -6.15 14.53
N ALA A 162 8.49 -7.23 14.23
CA ALA A 162 8.24 -8.33 15.16
C ALA A 162 9.53 -9.04 15.65
N ASN A 163 10.60 -9.02 14.86
CA ASN A 163 11.84 -9.74 15.19
C ASN A 163 12.75 -9.02 16.20
N GLN A 164 12.40 -7.81 16.66
CA GLN A 164 13.13 -7.11 17.74
C GLN A 164 12.50 -7.33 19.13
N ALA A 165 11.21 -7.69 19.21
CA ALA A 165 10.53 -7.90 20.49
C ALA A 165 10.90 -9.25 21.14
N ILE A 166 11.24 -10.27 20.34
CA ILE A 166 11.56 -11.61 20.85
C ILE A 166 12.96 -11.65 21.48
N LYS A 167 13.94 -10.89 20.95
CA LYS A 167 15.30 -10.87 21.51
C LYS A 167 15.47 -10.10 22.82
N LYS A 168 14.47 -9.35 23.28
CA LYS A 168 14.51 -8.66 24.59
C LYS A 168 13.98 -9.48 25.76
N ARG A 169 13.45 -10.70 25.53
CA ARG A 169 12.91 -11.55 26.61
C ARG A 169 13.75 -12.78 26.96
N GLU A 170 14.79 -13.10 26.19
CA GLU A 170 15.65 -14.28 26.44
C GLU A 170 17.07 -13.91 26.93
N GLY A 171 17.25 -12.72 27.49
CA GLY A 171 18.54 -12.24 28.00
C GLY A 171 18.44 -11.53 29.35
N GLY A 172 17.61 -12.06 30.26
CA GLY A 172 17.55 -11.67 31.67
C GLY A 172 18.13 -12.78 32.55
#